data_AF-R5LJ54-F1
#
_entry.id   AF-R5LJ54-F1
#
_cell.length_a   1.000
_cell.length_b   1.000
_cell.length_c   1.000
_cell.angle_alpha   90.00
_cell.angle_beta   90.00
_cell.angle_gamma   90.00
#
_symmetry.space_group_name_H-M   'P 1'
#
loop_
_entity.id
_entity.type
_entity.pdbx_description
1 polymer ?
#
loop_
_entity_poly.entity_id
_entity_poly.type
_entity_poly.pdbx_seq_one_letter_code
_entity_poly.pdbx_strand_id
1 'polypeptide(L)'
;MCVTEREEKLKRFLEEVEKENYVEAVKYFRELDLDSEYSIDNNYYLYLLGQIIYLDEYKERLYGLRFEDMSSYDLNDLEERARYLVFKHKFSQANTVYAILDDSDLELMVASELVRKAAFELVKLNTVSLNYIRKARYGDLMSLYSNISKHRPLSHFEKVVLCITKDLKDLVEKNKLPEVMLGPVRDSDDSVLLKDYVTAFNTTTKKGDKNLVYVLLKTMANKIEDRGIDLNSIVDSICEDEVSDIRHKVLCYLNNIGCQKYVRFINDLITIGICDNDNSYSLVVTRLSLINENRENTLFDVSCYYDLFYEAISEGNIMKAKVYLDIVSQSRILSNRYVDVFPMKRELSRAMKVFSEEKTDDKYALLSDVVSDINESHGLRVLEELSEEDKYEVIDIVSKFPTIMIDEVDGRLVLRYHDIFSSCPEFYSLKLQGREAFINKDYDTTIECYNMVCTKLMNPSLDVYYKLGMAYLRRDKSEDDYKRAIDYLWVARGKGKIIDDKINMALKKVNYTGEKVIQYTKK
;
A
#
# COMPACT_ATOMS: atom_id res chain seq x y z
N MET A 1 14.42 -49.08 37.35
CA MET A 1 15.04 -48.36 38.51
C MET A 1 14.28 -48.71 39.79
N CYS A 2 14.76 -48.37 41.00
CA CYS A 2 13.87 -48.38 42.19
C CYS A 2 12.83 -47.26 42.04
N VAL A 3 11.58 -47.50 42.43
CA VAL A 3 10.44 -46.55 42.29
C VAL A 3 10.77 -45.14 42.79
N THR A 4 11.48 -45.04 43.92
CA THR A 4 11.92 -43.77 44.53
C THR A 4 12.95 -42.99 43.71
N GLU A 5 13.77 -43.66 42.90
CA GLU A 5 14.77 -43.01 42.04
C GLU A 5 14.11 -42.40 40.78
N ARG A 6 13.05 -43.03 40.26
CA ARG A 6 12.27 -42.51 39.13
C ARG A 6 11.49 -41.26 39.54
N GLU A 7 10.82 -41.31 40.69
CA GLU A 7 10.07 -40.17 41.23
C GLU A 7 10.97 -38.92 41.40
N GLU A 8 12.19 -39.08 41.90
CA GLU A 8 13.14 -37.96 42.02
C GLU A 8 13.50 -37.36 40.65
N LYS A 9 13.73 -38.21 39.64
CA LYS A 9 14.04 -37.77 38.27
C LYS A 9 12.85 -37.08 37.61
N LEU A 10 11.64 -37.62 37.77
CA LEU A 10 10.39 -37.00 37.28
C LEU A 10 10.17 -35.62 37.92
N LYS A 11 10.44 -35.50 39.22
CA LYS A 11 10.30 -34.23 39.94
C LYS A 11 11.29 -33.18 39.43
N ARG A 12 12.57 -33.54 39.27
CA ARG A 12 13.58 -32.64 38.69
C ARG A 12 13.25 -32.28 37.24
N PHE A 13 12.77 -33.23 36.46
CA PHE A 13 12.32 -32.98 35.08
C PHE A 13 11.17 -31.96 35.06
N LEU A 14 10.14 -32.16 35.87
CA LEU A 14 9.00 -31.26 36.00
C LEU A 14 9.44 -29.85 36.41
N GLU A 15 10.26 -29.73 37.46
CA GLU A 15 10.77 -28.44 37.94
C GLU A 15 11.50 -27.65 36.84
N GLU A 16 12.28 -28.31 35.98
CA GLU A 16 12.98 -27.65 34.88
C GLU A 16 12.05 -27.32 33.70
N VAL A 17 11.02 -28.13 33.43
CA VAL A 17 9.96 -27.79 32.44
C VAL A 17 9.17 -26.57 32.88
N GLU A 18 8.77 -26.48 34.16
CA GLU A 18 8.06 -25.33 34.72
C GLU A 18 8.87 -24.04 34.59
N LYS A 19 10.18 -24.11 34.87
CA LYS A 19 11.15 -23.01 34.72
C LYS A 19 11.49 -22.68 33.25
N GLU A 20 11.00 -23.46 32.29
CA GLU A 20 11.34 -23.35 30.86
C GLU A 20 12.85 -23.55 30.58
N ASN A 21 13.57 -24.23 31.47
CA ASN A 21 14.97 -24.58 31.30
C ASN A 21 15.11 -25.92 30.56
N TYR A 22 14.74 -25.92 29.27
CA TYR A 22 14.64 -27.15 28.50
C TYR A 22 15.98 -27.87 28.28
N VAL A 23 17.11 -27.18 28.42
CA VAL A 23 18.45 -27.80 28.32
C VAL A 23 18.65 -28.78 29.48
N GLU A 24 18.31 -28.40 30.71
CA GLU A 24 18.39 -29.29 31.86
C GLU A 24 17.23 -30.31 31.88
N ALA A 25 16.02 -29.91 31.47
CA ALA A 25 14.89 -30.84 31.37
C ALA A 25 15.21 -32.02 30.44
N VAL A 26 15.86 -31.79 29.29
CA VAL A 26 16.26 -32.86 28.37
C VAL A 26 17.29 -33.80 29.00
N LYS A 27 18.20 -33.32 29.86
CA LYS A 27 19.14 -34.21 30.57
C LYS A 27 18.41 -35.18 31.50
N TYR A 28 17.46 -34.68 32.30
CA TYR A 28 16.66 -35.54 33.17
C TYR A 28 15.75 -36.48 32.37
N PHE A 29 15.20 -36.01 31.25
CA PHE A 29 14.44 -36.86 30.34
C PHE A 29 15.27 -38.02 29.80
N ARG A 30 16.53 -37.81 29.40
CA ARG A 30 17.41 -38.89 28.95
C ARG A 30 17.55 -40.00 29.98
N GLU A 31 17.63 -39.64 31.26
CA GLU A 31 17.73 -40.64 32.33
C GLU A 31 16.41 -41.39 32.54
N LEU A 32 15.27 -40.72 32.41
CA LEU A 32 13.94 -41.34 32.45
C LEU A 32 13.72 -42.31 31.28
N ASP A 33 14.19 -41.93 30.10
CA ASP A 33 14.03 -42.66 28.85
C ASP A 33 14.84 -43.98 28.79
N LEU A 34 15.82 -44.15 29.68
CA LEU A 34 16.52 -45.43 29.86
C LEU A 34 15.65 -46.51 30.50
N ASP A 35 14.55 -46.13 31.17
CA ASP A 35 13.66 -47.07 31.83
C ASP A 35 12.59 -47.61 30.86
N SER A 36 12.83 -48.79 30.30
CA SER A 36 11.94 -49.40 29.30
C SER A 36 10.57 -49.81 29.84
N GLU A 37 10.45 -49.99 31.16
CA GLU A 37 9.18 -50.34 31.82
C GLU A 37 8.12 -49.25 31.60
N TYR A 38 8.54 -47.99 31.53
CA TYR A 38 7.69 -46.80 31.34
C TYR A 38 7.76 -46.24 29.92
N SER A 39 8.03 -47.11 28.94
CA SER A 39 8.25 -46.69 27.54
C SER A 39 7.08 -45.91 26.93
N ILE A 40 5.83 -46.25 27.28
CA ILE A 40 4.62 -45.57 26.81
C ILE A 40 4.60 -44.11 27.29
N ASP A 41 4.83 -43.88 28.58
CA ASP A 41 4.81 -42.53 29.17
C ASP A 41 6.01 -41.71 28.71
N ASN A 42 7.19 -42.33 28.64
CA ASN A 42 8.38 -41.68 28.11
C ASN A 42 8.20 -41.27 26.64
N ASN A 43 7.57 -42.09 25.81
CA ASN A 43 7.20 -41.74 24.43
C ASN A 43 6.20 -40.59 24.38
N TYR A 44 5.23 -40.58 25.28
CA TYR A 44 4.24 -39.51 25.36
C TYR A 44 4.87 -38.17 25.78
N TYR A 45 5.75 -38.18 26.78
CA TYR A 45 6.52 -37.01 27.20
C TYR A 45 7.45 -36.52 26.08
N LEU A 46 8.13 -37.44 25.40
CA LEU A 46 8.97 -37.11 24.25
C LEU A 46 8.18 -36.42 23.14
N TYR A 47 7.01 -36.97 22.81
CA TYR A 47 6.14 -36.41 21.79
C TYR A 47 5.73 -34.98 22.13
N LEU A 48 5.33 -34.72 23.38
CA LEU A 48 4.97 -33.39 23.86
C LEU A 48 6.16 -32.44 23.89
N LEU A 49 7.33 -32.86 24.40
CA LEU A 49 8.56 -32.08 24.37
C LEU A 49 8.93 -31.67 22.93
N GLY A 50 8.76 -32.58 21.97
CA GLY A 50 8.98 -32.30 20.55
C GLY A 50 8.03 -31.24 19.97
N GLN A 51 6.87 -30.98 20.60
CA GLN A 51 5.99 -29.88 20.23
C GLN A 51 6.45 -28.53 20.80
N ILE A 52 7.26 -28.54 21.86
CA ILE A 52 7.69 -27.36 22.61
C ILE A 52 9.06 -26.89 22.13
N ILE A 53 10.00 -27.81 21.93
CA ILE A 53 11.40 -27.51 21.59
C ILE A 53 11.94 -28.41 20.47
N TYR A 54 13.08 -28.00 19.92
CA TYR A 54 13.83 -28.83 18.99
C TYR A 54 14.66 -29.90 19.71
N LEU A 55 14.49 -31.16 19.32
CA LEU A 55 15.18 -32.33 19.87
C LEU A 55 15.93 -33.09 18.77
N ASP A 56 17.15 -32.66 18.45
CA ASP A 56 17.94 -33.23 17.36
C ASP A 56 18.23 -34.73 17.56
N GLU A 57 18.58 -35.13 18.79
CA GLU A 57 18.93 -36.52 19.13
C GLU A 57 17.74 -37.49 19.08
N TYR A 58 16.51 -36.98 19.22
CA TYR A 58 15.28 -37.79 19.22
C TYR A 58 14.50 -37.70 17.91
N LYS A 59 15.04 -36.98 16.91
CA LYS A 59 14.35 -36.68 15.66
C LYS A 59 13.76 -37.92 15.00
N GLU A 60 14.57 -38.95 14.72
CA GLU A 60 14.11 -40.16 14.04
C GLU A 60 13.01 -40.89 14.82
N ARG A 61 13.13 -40.95 16.16
CA ARG A 61 12.09 -41.54 17.01
C ARG A 61 10.79 -40.75 16.91
N LEU A 62 10.84 -39.42 16.97
CA LEU A 62 9.65 -38.57 16.81
C LEU A 62 8.92 -38.80 15.48
N TYR A 63 9.64 -39.07 14.38
CA TYR A 63 9.00 -39.43 13.10
C TYR A 63 8.36 -40.83 13.11
N GLY A 64 8.88 -41.75 13.91
CA GLY A 64 8.39 -43.12 14.02
C GLY A 64 7.23 -43.31 14.99
N LEU A 65 6.99 -42.38 15.92
CA LEU A 65 5.96 -42.50 16.95
C LEU A 65 4.55 -42.57 16.35
N ARG A 66 3.82 -43.63 16.69
CA ARG A 66 2.41 -43.86 16.43
C ARG A 66 1.63 -43.74 17.73
N PHE A 67 0.30 -43.62 17.64
CA PHE A 67 -0.53 -43.49 18.84
C PHE A 67 -0.41 -44.70 19.78
N GLU A 68 -0.24 -45.91 19.22
CA GLU A 68 0.03 -47.17 19.94
C GLU A 68 1.29 -47.13 20.80
N ASP A 69 2.26 -46.29 20.44
CA ASP A 69 3.53 -46.19 21.16
C ASP A 69 3.41 -45.27 22.40
N MET A 70 2.26 -44.60 22.59
CA MET A 70 2.03 -43.56 23.61
C MET A 70 0.74 -43.76 24.42
N SER A 71 -0.04 -44.79 24.13
CA SER A 71 -1.38 -45.04 24.70
C SER A 71 -1.70 -46.52 24.71
N SER A 72 -2.44 -46.95 25.74
CA SER A 72 -2.94 -48.33 25.88
C SER A 72 -4.30 -48.57 25.18
N TYR A 73 -4.88 -47.55 24.53
CA TYR A 73 -6.14 -47.60 23.73
C TYR A 73 -7.48 -47.75 24.48
N ASP A 74 -7.56 -47.60 25.81
CA ASP A 74 -8.86 -47.56 26.51
C ASP A 74 -9.45 -46.13 26.56
N LEU A 75 -10.23 -45.74 25.55
CA LEU A 75 -10.83 -44.39 25.48
C LEU A 75 -11.92 -44.12 26.54
N ASN A 76 -12.31 -45.11 27.35
CA ASN A 76 -13.18 -44.87 28.51
C ASN A 76 -12.39 -44.27 29.68
N ASP A 77 -11.07 -44.45 29.69
CA ASP A 77 -10.18 -43.80 30.62
C ASP A 77 -9.95 -42.32 30.22
N LEU A 78 -9.99 -41.43 31.21
CA LEU A 78 -9.90 -39.99 30.99
C LEU A 78 -8.49 -39.56 30.57
N GLU A 79 -7.46 -40.22 31.09
CA GLU A 79 -6.07 -39.92 30.73
C GLU A 79 -5.80 -40.38 29.29
N GLU A 80 -6.23 -41.58 28.91
CA GLU A 80 -6.11 -42.09 27.55
C GLU A 80 -6.88 -41.23 26.53
N ARG A 81 -8.05 -40.72 26.93
CA ARG A 81 -8.77 -39.73 26.14
C ARG A 81 -7.96 -38.44 25.97
N ALA A 82 -7.26 -37.97 27.00
CA ALA A 82 -6.40 -36.80 26.91
C ALA A 82 -5.20 -37.05 25.98
N ARG A 83 -4.54 -38.21 26.10
CA ARG A 83 -3.45 -38.66 25.21
C ARG A 83 -3.91 -38.72 23.75
N TYR A 84 -5.12 -39.23 23.49
CA TYR A 84 -5.71 -39.22 22.15
C TYR A 84 -5.93 -37.81 21.60
N LEU A 85 -6.41 -36.88 22.43
CA LEU A 85 -6.56 -35.47 22.04
C LEU A 85 -5.21 -34.82 21.72
N VAL A 86 -4.17 -35.11 22.51
CA VAL A 86 -2.78 -34.68 22.26
C VAL A 86 -2.25 -35.21 20.93
N PHE A 87 -2.46 -36.49 20.63
CA PHE A 87 -2.07 -37.08 19.36
C PHE A 87 -2.79 -36.40 18.18
N LYS A 88 -4.07 -36.04 18.35
CA LYS A 88 -4.84 -35.23 17.40
C LYS A 88 -4.50 -33.74 17.40
N HIS A 89 -3.46 -33.32 18.14
CA HIS A 89 -3.00 -31.93 18.27
C HIS A 89 -4.08 -30.97 18.84
N LYS A 90 -4.98 -31.49 19.65
CA LYS A 90 -6.04 -30.74 20.35
C LYS A 90 -5.60 -30.41 21.78
N PHE A 91 -4.42 -29.81 21.94
CA PHE A 91 -3.79 -29.60 23.26
C PHE A 91 -4.67 -28.80 24.23
N SER A 92 -5.40 -27.78 23.77
CA SER A 92 -6.31 -27.03 24.66
C SER A 92 -7.43 -27.89 25.21
N GLN A 93 -7.96 -28.84 24.42
CA GLN A 93 -8.99 -29.77 24.90
C GLN A 93 -8.38 -30.82 25.84
N ALA A 94 -7.18 -31.33 25.52
CA ALA A 94 -6.45 -32.23 26.40
C ALA A 94 -6.16 -31.57 27.76
N ASN A 95 -5.74 -30.30 27.76
CA ASN A 95 -5.49 -29.52 28.97
C ASN A 95 -6.74 -29.38 29.85
N THR A 96 -7.93 -29.25 29.25
CA THR A 96 -9.19 -29.26 30.00
C THR A 96 -9.49 -30.62 30.61
N VAL A 97 -9.12 -31.72 29.95
CA VAL A 97 -9.28 -33.07 30.51
C VAL A 97 -8.32 -33.28 31.68
N TYR A 98 -7.05 -32.89 31.54
CA TYR A 98 -6.08 -32.97 32.64
C TYR A 98 -6.50 -32.16 33.87
N ALA A 99 -7.15 -31.01 33.71
CA ALA A 99 -7.66 -30.22 34.83
C ALA A 99 -8.79 -30.90 35.63
N ILE A 100 -9.35 -32.02 35.13
CA ILE A 100 -10.40 -32.81 35.81
C ILE A 100 -9.78 -34.03 36.53
N LEU A 101 -8.58 -34.46 36.11
CA LEU A 101 -7.86 -35.56 36.74
C LEU A 101 -7.30 -35.12 38.10
N ASP A 102 -7.15 -36.07 39.03
CA ASP A 102 -6.55 -35.79 40.33
C ASP A 102 -5.03 -35.59 40.18
N ASP A 103 -4.53 -34.40 40.52
CA ASP A 103 -3.13 -33.98 40.39
C ASP A 103 -2.20 -34.59 41.47
N SER A 104 -2.61 -35.67 42.14
CA SER A 104 -1.83 -36.31 43.20
C SER A 104 -0.70 -37.21 42.67
N ASP A 105 -0.78 -37.63 41.40
CA ASP A 105 0.24 -38.42 40.71
C ASP A 105 1.25 -37.54 39.95
N LEU A 106 2.54 -37.77 40.19
CA LEU A 106 3.63 -37.02 39.57
C LEU A 106 3.67 -37.22 38.04
N GLU A 107 3.28 -38.38 37.53
CA GLU A 107 3.22 -38.64 36.09
C GLU A 107 2.12 -37.81 35.41
N LEU A 108 0.96 -37.69 36.07
CA LEU A 108 -0.13 -36.80 35.63
C LEU A 108 0.29 -35.33 35.68
N MET A 109 1.01 -34.89 36.72
CA MET A 109 1.53 -33.52 36.80
C MET A 109 2.48 -33.19 35.63
N VAL A 110 3.39 -34.11 35.30
CA VAL A 110 4.31 -33.97 34.16
C VAL A 110 3.54 -33.89 32.84
N ALA A 111 2.59 -34.79 32.61
CA ALA A 111 1.75 -34.78 31.42
C ALA A 111 0.96 -33.47 31.29
N SER A 112 0.31 -33.03 32.37
CA SER A 112 -0.49 -31.81 32.43
C SER A 112 0.35 -30.58 32.08
N GLU A 113 1.53 -30.43 32.69
CA GLU A 113 2.42 -29.29 32.44
C GLU A 113 2.96 -29.28 31.01
N LEU A 114 3.38 -30.42 30.47
CA LEU A 114 3.84 -30.53 29.09
C LEU A 114 2.72 -30.22 28.08
N VAL A 115 1.49 -30.68 28.32
CA VAL A 115 0.32 -30.35 27.49
C VAL A 115 0.04 -28.86 27.52
N ARG A 116 0.12 -28.23 28.70
CA ARG A 116 -0.06 -26.79 28.87
C ARG A 116 0.99 -26.00 28.07
N LYS A 117 2.27 -26.37 28.15
CA LYS A 117 3.35 -25.75 27.37
C LYS A 117 3.16 -25.97 25.86
N ALA A 118 2.81 -27.17 25.43
CA ALA A 118 2.54 -27.47 24.02
C ALA A 118 1.33 -26.67 23.47
N ALA A 119 0.27 -26.51 24.27
CA ALA A 119 -0.87 -25.68 23.91
C ALA A 119 -0.46 -24.20 23.72
N PHE A 120 0.41 -23.70 24.59
CA PHE A 120 0.92 -22.33 24.50
C PHE A 120 1.77 -22.09 23.24
N GLU A 121 2.67 -23.02 22.91
CA GLU A 121 3.48 -22.93 21.68
C GLU A 121 2.62 -23.03 20.42
N LEU A 122 1.58 -23.88 20.42
CA LEU A 122 0.63 -23.94 19.31
C LEU A 122 -0.12 -22.60 19.12
N VAL A 123 -0.49 -21.91 20.20
CA VAL A 123 -1.14 -20.59 20.12
C VAL A 123 -0.20 -19.54 19.53
N LYS A 124 1.08 -19.53 19.93
CA LYS A 124 2.10 -18.65 19.34
C LYS A 124 2.24 -18.92 17.85
N LEU A 125 2.40 -20.19 17.47
CA LEU A 125 2.54 -20.62 16.08
C LEU A 125 1.33 -20.19 15.24
N ASN A 126 0.11 -20.42 15.74
CA ASN A 126 -1.12 -20.04 15.05
C ASN A 126 -1.24 -18.51 14.90
N THR A 127 -0.80 -17.74 15.90
CA THR A 127 -0.81 -16.27 15.83
C THR A 127 0.13 -15.75 14.76
N VAL A 128 1.36 -16.29 14.69
CA VAL A 128 2.32 -15.97 13.63
C VAL A 128 1.79 -16.37 12.26
N SER A 129 1.19 -17.55 12.15
CA SER A 129 0.63 -18.08 10.92
C SER A 129 -0.54 -17.22 10.40
N LEU A 130 -1.47 -16.82 11.27
CA LEU A 130 -2.55 -15.88 10.93
C LEU A 130 -2.01 -14.55 10.41
N ASN A 131 -0.94 -14.03 11.00
CA ASN A 131 -0.32 -12.79 10.55
C ASN A 131 0.27 -12.93 9.14
N TYR A 132 0.88 -14.07 8.80
CA TYR A 132 1.34 -14.33 7.43
C TYR A 132 0.17 -14.42 6.45
N ILE A 133 -0.91 -15.12 6.80
CA ILE A 133 -2.11 -15.24 5.95
C ILE A 133 -2.72 -13.86 5.67
N ARG A 134 -2.95 -13.06 6.72
CA ARG A 134 -3.56 -11.72 6.60
C ARG A 134 -2.73 -10.74 5.76
N LYS A 135 -1.41 -10.90 5.77
CA LYS A 135 -0.47 -10.08 4.97
C LYS A 135 -0.18 -10.68 3.59
N ALA A 136 -0.89 -11.74 3.18
CA ALA A 136 -0.64 -12.49 1.95
C ALA A 136 0.82 -12.97 1.78
N ARG A 137 1.52 -13.24 2.89
CA ARG A 137 2.91 -13.70 2.94
C ARG A 137 3.00 -15.23 2.93
N TYR A 138 2.45 -15.85 1.88
CA TYR A 138 2.31 -17.31 1.80
C TYR A 138 3.66 -18.04 1.71
N GLY A 139 4.68 -17.44 1.09
CA GLY A 139 6.03 -18.00 1.04
C GLY A 139 6.69 -18.13 2.42
N ASP A 140 6.49 -17.14 3.30
CA ASP A 140 6.98 -17.19 4.68
C ASP A 140 6.24 -18.26 5.50
N LEU A 141 4.92 -18.38 5.31
CA LEU A 141 4.12 -19.42 5.97
C LEU A 141 4.57 -20.83 5.56
N MET A 142 4.85 -21.05 4.28
CA MET A 142 5.42 -22.32 3.81
C MET A 142 6.79 -22.59 4.42
N SER A 143 7.65 -21.57 4.51
CA SER A 143 8.99 -21.69 5.08
C SER A 143 8.93 -22.03 6.57
N LEU A 144 7.99 -21.42 7.31
CA LEU A 144 7.73 -21.72 8.71
C LEU A 144 7.41 -23.21 8.92
N TYR A 145 6.41 -23.73 8.20
CA TYR A 145 6.04 -25.15 8.31
C TYR A 145 7.10 -26.10 7.75
N SER A 146 7.84 -25.70 6.72
CA SER A 146 8.98 -26.47 6.22
C SER A 146 10.13 -26.54 7.23
N ASN A 147 10.31 -25.52 8.06
CA ASN A 147 11.30 -25.57 9.14
C ASN A 147 10.82 -26.49 10.27
N ILE A 148 9.54 -26.40 10.68
CA ILE A 148 8.96 -27.34 11.66
C ILE A 148 9.10 -28.79 11.17
N SER A 149 8.82 -29.04 9.88
CA SER A 149 8.93 -30.37 9.27
C SER A 149 10.36 -30.88 9.10
N LYS A 150 11.39 -30.13 9.50
CA LYS A 150 12.77 -30.66 9.59
C LYS A 150 13.04 -31.30 10.95
N HIS A 151 12.19 -31.01 11.94
CA HIS A 151 12.45 -31.25 13.35
C HIS A 151 11.47 -32.26 13.95
N ARG A 152 10.20 -32.24 13.51
CA ARG A 152 9.17 -33.21 13.90
C ARG A 152 8.18 -33.47 12.76
N PRO A 153 7.42 -34.57 12.80
CA PRO A 153 6.32 -34.75 11.87
C PRO A 153 5.28 -33.63 12.00
N LEU A 154 4.80 -33.15 10.85
CA LEU A 154 3.66 -32.24 10.81
C LEU A 154 2.38 -32.99 11.18
N SER A 155 1.56 -32.35 12.00
CA SER A 155 0.20 -32.80 12.27
C SER A 155 -0.66 -32.81 11.01
N HIS A 156 -1.79 -33.53 11.07
CA HIS A 156 -2.78 -33.48 10.00
C HIS A 156 -3.24 -32.05 9.71
N PHE A 157 -3.52 -31.27 10.75
CA PHE A 157 -3.92 -29.86 10.63
C PHE A 157 -2.86 -29.00 9.93
N GLU A 158 -1.59 -29.13 10.32
CA GLU A 158 -0.48 -28.38 9.71
C GLU A 158 -0.26 -28.79 8.23
N LYS A 159 -0.45 -30.07 7.89
CA LYS A 159 -0.42 -30.55 6.51
C LYS A 159 -1.54 -29.93 5.66
N VAL A 160 -2.76 -29.87 6.18
CA VAL A 160 -3.90 -29.21 5.52
C VAL A 160 -3.61 -27.72 5.30
N VAL A 161 -3.12 -27.01 6.32
CA VAL A 161 -2.70 -25.61 6.22
C VAL A 161 -1.66 -25.42 5.12
N LEU A 162 -0.61 -26.26 5.10
CA LEU A 162 0.45 -26.19 4.10
C LEU A 162 -0.07 -26.49 2.67
N CYS A 163 -0.99 -27.44 2.53
CA CYS A 163 -1.61 -27.80 1.25
C CYS A 163 -2.38 -26.62 0.65
N ILE A 164 -3.31 -26.01 1.42
CA ILE A 164 -4.08 -24.84 0.96
C ILE A 164 -3.14 -23.67 0.68
N THR A 165 -2.15 -23.42 1.54
CA THR A 165 -1.19 -22.31 1.38
C THR A 165 -0.40 -22.43 0.09
N LYS A 166 0.04 -23.63 -0.29
CA LYS A 166 0.80 -23.88 -1.52
C LYS A 166 -0.02 -23.52 -2.76
N ASP A 167 -1.25 -24.00 -2.82
CA ASP A 167 -2.14 -23.74 -3.96
C ASP A 167 -2.57 -22.26 -3.99
N LEU A 168 -2.80 -21.63 -2.84
CA LEU A 168 -3.11 -20.21 -2.75
C LEU A 168 -1.94 -19.33 -3.22
N LYS A 169 -0.70 -19.71 -2.89
CA LYS A 169 0.51 -19.04 -3.39
C LYS A 169 0.61 -19.13 -4.91
N ASP A 170 0.39 -20.32 -5.48
CA ASP A 170 0.40 -20.51 -6.93
C ASP A 170 -0.73 -19.71 -7.62
N LEU A 171 -1.91 -19.63 -7.01
CA LEU A 171 -3.01 -18.80 -7.51
C LEU A 171 -2.66 -17.31 -7.53
N VAL A 172 -2.05 -16.80 -6.46
CA VAL A 172 -1.73 -15.37 -6.32
C VAL A 172 -0.52 -14.96 -7.16
N GLU A 173 0.56 -15.74 -7.14
CA GLU A 173 1.83 -15.38 -7.80
C GLU A 173 1.87 -15.80 -9.28
N LYS A 174 1.32 -16.97 -9.61
CA LYS A 174 1.40 -17.54 -10.97
C LYS A 174 0.09 -17.43 -11.74
N ASN A 175 -0.96 -16.88 -11.12
CA ASN A 175 -2.28 -16.81 -11.71
C ASN A 175 -2.82 -18.19 -12.16
N LYS A 176 -2.52 -19.26 -11.40
CA LYS A 176 -2.96 -20.63 -11.73
C LYS A 176 -4.09 -21.07 -10.80
N LEU A 177 -5.27 -21.36 -11.36
CA LEU A 177 -6.36 -21.98 -10.62
C LEU A 177 -6.00 -23.43 -10.23
N PRO A 178 -6.35 -23.87 -9.01
CA PRO A 178 -6.24 -25.27 -8.63
C PRO A 178 -7.09 -26.16 -9.54
N GLU A 179 -6.51 -27.24 -10.04
CA GLU A 179 -7.22 -28.23 -10.85
C GLU A 179 -7.96 -29.22 -9.91
N VAL A 180 -9.29 -29.15 -9.90
CA VAL A 180 -10.13 -30.04 -9.08
C VAL A 180 -9.94 -31.49 -9.53
N MET A 181 -9.68 -32.37 -8.57
CA MET A 181 -9.53 -33.81 -8.79
C MET A 181 -10.85 -34.53 -8.53
N LEU A 182 -11.13 -35.59 -9.31
CA LEU A 182 -12.29 -36.44 -9.08
C LEU A 182 -11.99 -37.45 -7.97
N GLY A 183 -12.88 -37.55 -6.98
CA GLY A 183 -12.76 -38.52 -5.89
C GLY A 183 -13.95 -38.48 -4.93
N PRO A 184 -14.02 -39.46 -4.00
CA PRO A 184 -15.05 -39.47 -2.98
C PRO A 184 -14.81 -38.33 -1.96
N VAL A 185 -15.87 -37.60 -1.62
CA VAL A 185 -15.85 -36.53 -0.60
C VAL A 185 -16.65 -36.99 0.61
N ARG A 186 -15.99 -37.21 1.75
CA ARG A 186 -16.67 -37.51 3.03
C ARG A 186 -16.69 -36.31 3.97
N ASP A 187 -15.69 -35.45 3.90
CA ASP A 187 -15.58 -34.24 4.71
C ASP A 187 -14.85 -33.09 3.98
N SER A 188 -14.65 -31.98 4.69
CA SER A 188 -13.95 -30.80 4.18
C SER A 188 -12.48 -31.06 3.86
N ASP A 189 -11.84 -31.99 4.56
CA ASP A 189 -10.41 -32.28 4.38
C ASP A 189 -10.21 -33.10 3.10
N ASP A 190 -11.12 -34.05 2.80
CA ASP A 190 -11.17 -34.73 1.50
C ASP A 190 -11.33 -33.71 0.35
N SER A 191 -12.19 -32.70 0.53
CA SER A 191 -12.38 -31.63 -0.46
C SER A 191 -11.11 -30.79 -0.67
N VAL A 192 -10.36 -30.49 0.40
CA VAL A 192 -9.06 -29.82 0.31
C VAL A 192 -8.05 -30.65 -0.48
N LEU A 193 -8.00 -31.96 -0.23
CA LEU A 193 -7.08 -32.87 -0.93
C LEU A 193 -7.42 -32.98 -2.42
N LEU A 194 -8.72 -32.95 -2.75
CA LEU A 194 -9.21 -32.90 -4.13
C LEU A 194 -9.15 -31.51 -4.76
N LYS A 195 -8.64 -30.51 -4.04
CA LYS A 195 -8.52 -29.10 -4.47
C LYS A 195 -9.85 -28.42 -4.78
N ASP A 196 -10.97 -28.98 -4.32
CA ASP A 196 -12.28 -28.34 -4.40
C ASP A 196 -12.48 -27.44 -3.18
N TYR A 197 -11.84 -26.27 -3.23
CA TYR A 197 -11.81 -25.33 -2.11
C TYR A 197 -13.15 -24.63 -1.86
N VAL A 198 -13.99 -24.49 -2.89
CA VAL A 198 -15.33 -23.90 -2.74
C VAL A 198 -16.22 -24.87 -1.96
N THR A 199 -16.25 -26.15 -2.34
CA THR A 199 -16.96 -27.18 -1.58
C THR A 199 -16.37 -27.35 -0.18
N ALA A 200 -15.04 -27.35 -0.04
CA ALA A 200 -14.37 -27.43 1.26
C ALA A 200 -14.80 -26.27 2.20
N PHE A 201 -14.89 -25.04 1.68
CA PHE A 201 -15.32 -23.89 2.46
C PHE A 201 -16.80 -24.01 2.86
N ASN A 202 -17.68 -24.38 1.92
CA ASN A 202 -19.12 -24.49 2.17
C ASN A 202 -19.50 -25.62 3.13
N THR A 203 -18.72 -26.71 3.16
CA THR A 203 -18.92 -27.85 4.08
C THR A 203 -18.24 -27.66 5.43
N THR A 204 -17.26 -26.75 5.52
CA THR A 204 -16.60 -26.43 6.79
C THR A 204 -17.57 -25.65 7.68
N THR A 205 -17.85 -26.18 8.88
CA THR A 205 -18.64 -25.44 9.88
C THR A 205 -18.03 -24.07 10.12
N LYS A 206 -18.85 -23.01 10.08
CA LYS A 206 -18.42 -21.63 10.31
C LYS A 206 -17.64 -21.55 11.62
N LYS A 207 -16.35 -21.21 11.53
CA LYS A 207 -15.44 -21.03 12.66
C LYS A 207 -15.06 -19.55 12.77
N GLY A 208 -14.54 -19.15 13.93
CA GLY A 208 -14.05 -17.79 14.10
C GLY A 208 -12.77 -17.52 13.29
N ASP A 209 -12.47 -16.23 13.07
CA ASP A 209 -11.31 -15.74 12.28
C ASP A 209 -9.92 -16.03 12.92
N LYS A 210 -9.90 -16.89 13.93
CA LYS A 210 -8.70 -17.44 14.58
C LYS A 210 -8.35 -18.84 14.07
N ASN A 211 -9.25 -19.50 13.33
CA ASN A 211 -8.98 -20.83 12.78
C ASN A 211 -8.26 -20.72 11.43
N LEU A 212 -7.01 -21.18 11.36
CA LEU A 212 -6.16 -21.06 10.16
C LEU A 212 -6.80 -21.67 8.90
N VAL A 213 -7.30 -22.91 9.01
CA VAL A 213 -7.90 -23.62 7.87
C VAL A 213 -9.13 -22.88 7.37
N TYR A 214 -10.01 -22.43 8.26
CA TYR A 214 -11.18 -21.65 7.88
C TYR A 214 -10.81 -20.33 7.19
N VAL A 215 -9.83 -19.59 7.72
CA VAL A 215 -9.37 -18.33 7.13
C VAL A 215 -8.73 -18.56 5.75
N LEU A 216 -7.93 -19.62 5.61
CA LEU A 216 -7.32 -20.00 4.34
C LEU A 216 -8.36 -20.43 3.31
N LEU A 217 -9.31 -21.28 3.70
CA LEU A 217 -10.41 -21.74 2.84
C LEU A 217 -11.27 -20.56 2.38
N LYS A 218 -11.65 -19.66 3.30
CA LYS A 218 -12.38 -18.43 2.95
C LYS A 218 -11.59 -17.58 1.95
N THR A 219 -10.29 -17.40 2.20
CA THR A 219 -9.43 -16.60 1.31
C THR A 219 -9.32 -17.24 -0.07
N MET A 220 -9.17 -18.57 -0.12
CA MET A 220 -9.06 -19.34 -1.36
C MET A 220 -10.37 -19.34 -2.14
N ALA A 221 -11.50 -19.61 -1.49
CA ALA A 221 -12.83 -19.60 -2.11
C ALA A 221 -13.13 -18.22 -2.71
N ASN A 222 -12.94 -17.14 -1.94
CA ASN A 222 -13.13 -15.78 -2.45
C ASN A 222 -12.22 -15.48 -3.65
N LYS A 223 -10.96 -15.95 -3.64
CA LYS A 223 -10.04 -15.75 -4.77
C LYS A 223 -10.43 -16.54 -6.02
N ILE A 224 -11.03 -17.72 -5.85
CA ILE A 224 -11.56 -18.53 -6.95
C ILE A 224 -12.82 -17.87 -7.51
N GLU A 225 -13.73 -17.39 -6.65
CA GLU A 225 -14.91 -16.63 -7.05
C GLU A 225 -14.52 -15.35 -7.79
N ASP A 226 -13.56 -14.57 -7.27
CA ASP A 226 -13.03 -13.36 -7.91
C ASP A 226 -12.53 -13.63 -9.34
N ARG A 227 -12.02 -14.84 -9.61
CA ARG A 227 -11.55 -15.28 -10.95
C ARG A 227 -12.69 -15.68 -11.88
N GLY A 228 -13.82 -16.12 -11.33
CA GLY A 228 -15.03 -16.46 -12.07
C GLY A 228 -15.86 -15.26 -12.50
N ILE A 229 -15.54 -14.05 -12.00
CA ILE A 229 -16.26 -12.82 -12.35
C ILE A 229 -16.04 -12.48 -13.83
N ASP A 230 -17.14 -12.52 -14.57
CA ASP A 230 -17.25 -12.11 -15.97
C ASP A 230 -18.06 -10.81 -16.11
N LEU A 231 -18.29 -10.37 -17.35
CA LEU A 231 -19.08 -9.17 -17.61
C LEU A 231 -20.53 -9.31 -17.14
N ASN A 232 -21.14 -10.50 -17.30
CA ASN A 232 -22.52 -10.75 -16.88
C ASN A 232 -22.67 -10.61 -15.37
N SER A 233 -21.68 -11.10 -14.61
CA SER A 233 -21.64 -10.97 -13.16
C SER A 233 -21.70 -9.52 -12.68
N ILE A 234 -21.19 -8.56 -13.47
CA ILE A 234 -21.27 -7.12 -13.19
C ILE A 234 -22.67 -6.58 -13.53
N VAL A 235 -23.24 -7.02 -14.66
CA VAL A 235 -24.60 -6.64 -15.09
C VAL A 235 -25.64 -7.13 -14.07
N ASP A 236 -25.45 -8.31 -13.50
CA ASP A 236 -26.31 -8.85 -12.46
C ASP A 236 -26.25 -7.98 -11.17
N SER A 237 -25.05 -7.56 -10.74
CA SER A 237 -24.91 -6.65 -9.58
C SER A 237 -25.52 -5.28 -9.81
N ILE A 238 -25.51 -4.78 -11.05
CA ILE A 238 -26.19 -3.52 -11.39
C ILE A 238 -27.70 -3.64 -11.12
N CYS A 239 -28.29 -4.82 -11.31
CA CYS A 239 -29.70 -5.06 -11.00
C CYS A 239 -30.00 -5.08 -9.50
N GLU A 240 -28.99 -5.36 -8.66
CA GLU A 240 -29.10 -5.45 -7.19
C GLU A 240 -28.76 -4.13 -6.48
N ASP A 241 -28.23 -3.13 -7.19
CA ASP A 241 -27.90 -1.75 -6.74
C ASP A 241 -26.91 -1.65 -5.57
N GLU A 242 -25.99 -2.62 -5.44
CA GLU A 242 -24.90 -2.56 -4.46
C GLU A 242 -23.60 -1.99 -5.08
N VAL A 243 -23.43 -0.66 -5.03
CA VAL A 243 -22.27 0.06 -5.62
C VAL A 243 -20.91 -0.52 -5.21
N SER A 244 -20.76 -0.96 -3.95
CA SER A 244 -19.52 -1.57 -3.48
C SER A 244 -19.22 -2.90 -4.17
N ASP A 245 -20.24 -3.71 -4.42
CA ASP A 245 -20.12 -4.98 -5.12
C ASP A 245 -19.80 -4.75 -6.60
N ILE A 246 -20.48 -3.79 -7.26
CA ILE A 246 -20.19 -3.40 -8.65
C ILE A 246 -18.70 -3.02 -8.80
N ARG A 247 -18.19 -2.16 -7.92
CA ARG A 247 -16.78 -1.71 -7.95
C ARG A 247 -15.80 -2.87 -7.72
N HIS A 248 -16.10 -3.79 -6.80
CA HIS A 248 -15.29 -4.98 -6.56
C HIS A 248 -15.26 -5.90 -7.79
N LYS A 249 -16.42 -6.20 -8.37
CA LYS A 249 -16.52 -7.04 -9.56
C LYS A 249 -15.85 -6.42 -10.78
N VAL A 250 -15.97 -5.10 -10.98
CA VAL A 250 -15.24 -4.37 -12.04
C VAL A 250 -13.72 -4.51 -11.88
N LEU A 251 -13.21 -4.34 -10.65
CA LEU A 251 -11.79 -4.51 -10.36
C LEU A 251 -11.33 -5.93 -10.71
N CYS A 252 -12.06 -6.95 -10.23
CA CYS A 252 -11.74 -8.35 -10.47
C CYS A 252 -11.79 -8.69 -11.97
N TYR A 253 -12.87 -8.33 -12.65
CA TYR A 253 -13.06 -8.55 -14.09
C TYR A 253 -11.94 -7.92 -14.92
N LEU A 254 -11.64 -6.64 -14.72
CA LEU A 254 -10.59 -5.95 -15.48
C LEU A 254 -9.21 -6.53 -15.19
N ASN A 255 -8.94 -6.99 -13.97
CA ASN A 255 -7.71 -7.73 -13.66
C ASN A 255 -7.66 -9.09 -14.37
N ASN A 256 -8.79 -9.81 -14.43
CA ASN A 256 -8.88 -11.13 -15.08
C ASN A 256 -8.60 -11.07 -16.59
N ILE A 257 -9.04 -10.02 -17.27
CA ILE A 257 -8.78 -9.81 -18.71
C ILE A 257 -7.49 -9.02 -18.99
N GLY A 258 -6.69 -8.70 -17.96
CA GLY A 258 -5.41 -7.98 -18.10
C GLY A 258 -5.55 -6.47 -18.37
N CYS A 259 -6.72 -5.89 -18.17
CA CYS A 259 -7.08 -4.52 -18.53
C CYS A 259 -7.17 -3.56 -17.32
N GLN A 260 -6.36 -3.82 -16.28
CA GLN A 260 -6.33 -3.09 -15.00
C GLN A 260 -6.15 -1.56 -15.11
N LYS A 261 -5.54 -1.08 -16.21
CA LYS A 261 -5.36 0.36 -16.48
C LYS A 261 -6.68 1.13 -16.61
N TYR A 262 -7.79 0.45 -16.91
CA TYR A 262 -9.11 1.09 -17.05
C TYR A 262 -9.94 1.09 -15.77
N VAL A 263 -9.46 0.50 -14.66
CA VAL A 263 -10.24 0.40 -13.40
C VAL A 263 -10.66 1.77 -12.88
N ARG A 264 -9.72 2.73 -12.86
CA ARG A 264 -10.02 4.09 -12.40
C ARG A 264 -11.09 4.74 -13.27
N PHE A 265 -10.92 4.70 -14.60
CA PHE A 265 -11.89 5.21 -15.56
C PHE A 265 -13.29 4.61 -15.37
N ILE A 266 -13.43 3.29 -15.26
CA ILE A 266 -14.75 2.67 -15.05
C ILE A 266 -15.37 3.08 -13.70
N ASN A 267 -14.57 3.20 -12.64
CA ASN A 267 -15.05 3.70 -11.34
C ASN A 267 -15.52 5.16 -11.39
N ASP A 268 -14.86 5.99 -12.21
CA ASP A 268 -15.30 7.37 -12.46
C ASP A 268 -16.67 7.37 -13.17
N LEU A 269 -16.87 6.47 -14.15
CA LEU A 269 -18.18 6.30 -14.81
C LEU A 269 -19.28 5.80 -13.86
N ILE A 270 -18.96 4.89 -12.94
CA ILE A 270 -19.91 4.48 -11.88
C ILE A 270 -20.30 5.69 -11.04
N THR A 271 -19.34 6.55 -10.70
CA THR A 271 -19.61 7.76 -9.91
C THR A 271 -20.48 8.76 -10.66
N ILE A 272 -20.27 8.91 -11.98
CA ILE A 272 -21.16 9.70 -12.84
C ILE A 272 -22.58 9.10 -12.86
N GLY A 273 -22.72 7.78 -13.00
CA GLY A 273 -24.01 7.10 -12.96
C GLY A 273 -24.78 7.36 -11.66
N ILE A 274 -24.07 7.39 -10.51
CA ILE A 274 -24.66 7.78 -9.21
C ILE A 274 -25.11 9.24 -9.23
N CYS A 275 -24.28 10.16 -9.74
CA CYS A 275 -24.66 11.57 -9.84
C CYS A 275 -25.88 11.80 -10.75
N ASP A 276 -26.05 10.95 -11.77
CA ASP A 276 -27.11 11.08 -12.79
C ASP A 276 -28.36 10.26 -12.46
N ASN A 277 -28.35 9.51 -11.35
CA ASN A 277 -29.37 8.51 -11.02
C ASN A 277 -29.59 7.50 -12.16
N ASP A 278 -28.52 7.12 -12.87
CA ASP A 278 -28.54 6.05 -13.88
C ASP A 278 -28.48 4.68 -13.21
N ASN A 279 -29.63 4.15 -12.86
CA ASN A 279 -29.78 2.81 -12.26
C ASN A 279 -29.31 1.68 -13.20
N SER A 280 -29.17 1.95 -14.50
CA SER A 280 -28.72 0.94 -15.48
C SER A 280 -27.22 0.95 -15.70
N TYR A 281 -26.51 1.96 -15.17
CA TYR A 281 -25.08 2.21 -15.41
C TYR A 281 -24.71 2.00 -16.89
N SER A 282 -25.55 2.49 -17.80
CA SER A 282 -25.52 2.23 -19.23
C SER A 282 -24.15 2.52 -19.86
N LEU A 283 -23.52 3.62 -19.42
CA LEU A 283 -22.21 4.04 -19.87
C LEU A 283 -21.10 3.10 -19.38
N VAL A 284 -21.21 2.57 -18.17
CA VAL A 284 -20.28 1.57 -17.60
C VAL A 284 -20.34 0.28 -18.41
N VAL A 285 -21.53 -0.26 -18.64
CA VAL A 285 -21.74 -1.51 -19.40
C VAL A 285 -21.22 -1.37 -20.83
N THR A 286 -21.53 -0.26 -21.49
CA THR A 286 -21.07 0.03 -22.85
C THR A 286 -19.54 0.06 -22.93
N ARG A 287 -18.89 0.73 -21.98
CA ARG A 287 -17.43 0.88 -21.97
C ARG A 287 -16.73 -0.43 -21.59
N LEU A 288 -17.26 -1.19 -20.64
CA LEU A 288 -16.75 -2.53 -20.30
C LEU A 288 -16.87 -3.50 -21.47
N SER A 289 -17.96 -3.44 -22.25
CA SER A 289 -18.14 -4.25 -23.46
C SER A 289 -17.08 -3.93 -24.52
N LEU A 290 -16.80 -2.65 -24.76
CA LEU A 290 -15.72 -2.22 -25.68
C LEU A 290 -14.33 -2.68 -25.23
N ILE A 291 -14.05 -2.63 -23.92
CA ILE A 291 -12.80 -3.15 -23.34
C ILE A 291 -12.72 -4.67 -23.51
N ASN A 292 -13.83 -5.39 -23.36
CA ASN A 292 -13.85 -6.84 -23.56
C ASN A 292 -13.43 -7.23 -24.99
N GLU A 293 -13.97 -6.52 -25.97
CA GLU A 293 -13.73 -6.77 -27.40
C GLU A 293 -12.30 -6.40 -27.82
N ASN A 294 -11.81 -5.23 -27.41
CA ASN A 294 -10.56 -4.65 -27.93
C ASN A 294 -9.38 -4.70 -26.94
N ARG A 295 -9.64 -5.11 -25.69
CA ARG A 295 -8.67 -5.25 -24.59
C ARG A 295 -7.74 -4.04 -24.48
N GLU A 296 -6.43 -4.27 -24.50
CA GLU A 296 -5.41 -3.23 -24.32
C GLU A 296 -5.38 -2.17 -25.43
N ASN A 297 -5.99 -2.45 -26.59
CA ASN A 297 -6.03 -1.53 -27.74
C ASN A 297 -7.22 -0.56 -27.71
N THR A 298 -8.06 -0.62 -26.68
CA THR A 298 -9.22 0.25 -26.56
C THR A 298 -8.79 1.68 -26.31
N LEU A 299 -9.15 2.59 -27.22
CA LEU A 299 -8.95 4.02 -27.07
C LEU A 299 -10.29 4.70 -26.78
N PHE A 300 -10.31 5.55 -25.76
CA PHE A 300 -11.46 6.36 -25.41
C PHE A 300 -11.19 7.81 -25.76
N ASP A 301 -12.14 8.42 -26.47
CA ASP A 301 -12.14 9.85 -26.65
C ASP A 301 -12.53 10.52 -25.33
N VAL A 302 -11.61 11.31 -24.79
CA VAL A 302 -11.79 12.04 -23.54
C VAL A 302 -12.29 13.46 -23.75
N SER A 303 -12.34 13.95 -25.00
CA SER A 303 -12.69 15.34 -25.29
C SER A 303 -14.13 15.68 -24.87
N CYS A 304 -15.06 14.72 -24.95
CA CYS A 304 -16.43 14.94 -24.48
C CYS A 304 -16.50 15.28 -22.99
N TYR A 305 -15.61 14.72 -22.15
CA TYR A 305 -15.56 15.03 -20.72
C TYR A 305 -14.99 16.42 -20.42
N TYR A 306 -14.32 17.04 -21.39
CA TYR A 306 -13.87 18.43 -21.28
C TYR A 306 -15.07 19.39 -21.31
N ASP A 307 -15.98 19.21 -22.27
CA ASP A 307 -17.18 20.05 -22.38
C ASP A 307 -18.12 19.80 -21.20
N LEU A 308 -18.36 18.52 -20.86
CA LEU A 308 -19.19 18.12 -19.73
C LEU A 308 -18.67 18.66 -18.38
N PHE A 309 -17.36 18.86 -18.25
CA PHE A 309 -16.77 19.52 -17.07
C PHE A 309 -17.27 20.96 -16.92
N TYR A 310 -17.19 21.76 -17.99
CA TYR A 310 -17.61 23.17 -17.94
C TYR A 310 -19.13 23.29 -17.79
N GLU A 311 -19.89 22.38 -18.39
CA GLU A 311 -21.34 22.26 -18.15
C GLU A 311 -21.62 22.00 -16.66
N ALA A 312 -20.98 20.99 -16.05
CA ALA A 312 -21.17 20.67 -14.64
C ALA A 312 -20.77 21.83 -13.70
N ILE A 313 -19.72 22.57 -14.02
CA ILE A 313 -19.34 23.80 -13.30
C ILE A 313 -20.44 24.86 -13.40
N SER A 314 -21.01 25.07 -14.59
CA SER A 314 -22.07 26.06 -14.81
C SER A 314 -23.37 25.71 -14.09
N GLU A 315 -23.65 24.42 -13.91
CA GLU A 315 -24.80 23.89 -13.16
C GLU A 315 -24.55 23.85 -11.64
N GLY A 316 -23.34 24.17 -11.18
CA GLY A 316 -22.95 24.08 -9.76
C GLY A 316 -22.73 22.65 -9.25
N ASN A 317 -22.67 21.65 -10.13
CA ASN A 317 -22.43 20.25 -9.76
C ASN A 317 -20.94 19.94 -9.62
N ILE A 318 -20.37 20.40 -8.50
CA ILE A 318 -18.92 20.29 -8.21
C ILE A 318 -18.43 18.84 -8.17
N MET A 319 -19.23 17.92 -7.64
CA MET A 319 -18.84 16.51 -7.57
C MET A 319 -18.68 15.92 -8.98
N LYS A 320 -19.63 16.20 -9.86
CA LYS A 320 -19.60 15.71 -11.26
C LYS A 320 -18.45 16.36 -12.05
N ALA A 321 -18.23 17.66 -11.85
CA ALA A 321 -17.08 18.36 -12.42
C ALA A 321 -15.74 17.74 -11.97
N LYS A 322 -15.60 17.38 -10.69
CA LYS A 322 -14.39 16.71 -10.18
C LYS A 322 -14.15 15.37 -10.88
N VAL A 323 -15.19 14.56 -11.05
CA VAL A 323 -15.07 13.25 -11.72
C VAL A 323 -14.72 13.40 -13.20
N TYR A 324 -15.29 14.39 -13.90
CA TYR A 324 -14.91 14.68 -15.29
C TYR A 324 -13.46 15.13 -15.43
N LEU A 325 -12.98 16.00 -14.54
CA LEU A 325 -11.57 16.37 -14.47
C LEU A 325 -10.68 15.14 -14.22
N ASP A 326 -11.09 14.24 -13.33
CA ASP A 326 -10.38 12.99 -13.06
C ASP A 326 -10.27 12.12 -14.32
N ILE A 327 -11.32 12.00 -15.13
CA ILE A 327 -11.30 11.27 -16.41
C ILE A 327 -10.34 11.95 -17.41
N VAL A 328 -10.44 13.28 -17.61
CA VAL A 328 -9.57 13.99 -18.56
C VAL A 328 -8.10 13.92 -18.13
N SER A 329 -7.81 13.91 -16.82
CA SER A 329 -6.45 13.72 -16.29
C SER A 329 -5.83 12.38 -16.68
N GLN A 330 -6.66 11.38 -17.02
CA GLN A 330 -6.25 10.07 -17.50
C GLN A 330 -6.10 10.00 -19.03
N SER A 331 -6.22 11.14 -19.73
CA SER A 331 -6.13 11.25 -21.20
C SER A 331 -4.98 10.45 -21.81
N ARG A 332 -3.79 10.51 -21.22
CA ARG A 332 -2.62 9.77 -21.73
C ARG A 332 -2.81 8.25 -21.72
N ILE A 333 -3.49 7.70 -20.71
CA ILE A 333 -3.76 6.27 -20.57
C ILE A 333 -4.92 5.84 -21.48
N LEU A 334 -5.96 6.69 -21.57
CA LEU A 334 -7.21 6.37 -22.25
C LEU A 334 -7.18 6.62 -23.76
N SER A 335 -6.45 7.64 -24.21
CA SER A 335 -6.49 8.15 -25.59
C SER A 335 -5.12 8.19 -26.28
N ASN A 336 -4.03 7.88 -25.55
CA ASN A 336 -2.64 8.14 -25.95
C ASN A 336 -2.32 9.61 -26.28
N ARG A 337 -3.21 10.55 -25.92
CA ARG A 337 -3.01 12.00 -26.07
C ARG A 337 -2.90 12.64 -24.70
N TYR A 338 -2.02 13.64 -24.57
CA TYR A 338 -1.95 14.45 -23.36
C TYR A 338 -2.90 15.65 -23.50
N VAL A 339 -3.77 15.82 -22.50
CA VAL A 339 -4.62 17.02 -22.36
C VAL A 339 -4.11 17.81 -21.14
N ASP A 340 -3.83 19.09 -21.34
CA ASP A 340 -3.51 19.98 -20.22
C ASP A 340 -4.78 20.30 -19.43
N VAL A 341 -4.83 19.79 -18.20
CA VAL A 341 -5.96 19.96 -17.28
C VAL A 341 -5.80 21.14 -16.34
N PHE A 342 -4.70 21.90 -16.42
CA PHE A 342 -4.47 23.07 -15.56
C PHE A 342 -5.60 24.12 -15.64
N PRO A 343 -6.14 24.47 -16.82
CA PRO A 343 -7.27 25.40 -16.91
C PRO A 343 -8.51 24.88 -16.18
N MET A 344 -8.82 23.59 -16.32
CA MET A 344 -9.98 22.96 -15.67
C MET A 344 -9.81 22.92 -14.14
N LYS A 345 -8.62 22.56 -13.65
CA LYS A 345 -8.30 22.61 -12.21
C LYS A 345 -8.56 24.01 -11.63
N ARG A 346 -8.12 25.06 -12.32
CA ARG A 346 -8.32 26.45 -11.89
C ARG A 346 -9.81 26.81 -11.81
N GLU A 347 -10.61 26.45 -12.80
CA GLU A 347 -12.04 26.74 -12.78
C GLU A 347 -12.80 25.92 -11.73
N LEU A 348 -12.42 24.65 -11.48
CA LEU A 348 -13.00 23.84 -10.40
C LEU A 348 -12.74 24.49 -9.04
N SER A 349 -11.50 24.92 -8.78
CA SER A 349 -11.15 25.60 -7.53
C SER A 349 -11.93 26.91 -7.34
N ARG A 350 -12.11 27.71 -8.39
CA ARG A 350 -12.95 28.93 -8.34
C ARG A 350 -14.39 28.59 -8.00
N ALA A 351 -14.97 27.59 -8.66
CA ALA A 351 -16.33 27.16 -8.39
C ALA A 351 -16.47 26.67 -6.95
N MET A 352 -15.56 25.83 -6.47
CA MET A 352 -15.53 25.36 -5.07
C MET A 352 -15.53 26.51 -4.07
N LYS A 353 -14.78 27.60 -4.32
CA LYS A 353 -14.78 28.80 -3.47
C LYS A 353 -16.10 29.56 -3.50
N VAL A 354 -16.74 29.67 -4.67
CA VAL A 354 -18.06 30.32 -4.80
C VAL A 354 -19.14 29.56 -4.03
N PHE A 355 -19.02 28.23 -3.96
CA PHE A 355 -19.96 27.35 -3.25
C PHE A 355 -19.55 27.01 -1.79
N SER A 356 -18.36 27.44 -1.33
CA SER A 356 -17.92 27.33 0.06
C SER A 356 -18.02 28.69 0.77
N GLU A 357 -18.85 28.80 1.81
CA GLU A 357 -18.94 30.00 2.66
C GLU A 357 -17.72 30.21 3.58
N GLU A 358 -16.49 30.11 3.07
CA GLU A 358 -15.29 30.42 3.86
C GLU A 358 -14.73 31.81 3.51
N LYS A 359 -14.87 32.72 4.47
CA LYS A 359 -14.22 34.03 4.48
C LYS A 359 -12.70 33.85 4.47
N THR A 360 -12.04 34.36 3.44
CA THR A 360 -10.60 34.60 3.43
C THR A 360 -10.27 35.78 4.34
N ASP A 361 -9.45 35.58 5.38
CA ASP A 361 -8.68 36.66 6.02
C ASP A 361 -7.35 36.13 6.61
N ASP A 362 -6.30 36.97 6.48
CA ASP A 362 -4.94 36.94 7.09
C ASP A 362 -3.87 35.91 6.66
N LYS A 363 -4.17 34.79 5.99
CA LYS A 363 -3.14 33.76 5.70
C LYS A 363 -2.04 34.20 4.71
N TYR A 364 -2.36 35.05 3.72
CA TYR A 364 -1.45 35.44 2.63
C TYR A 364 -1.02 36.91 2.69
N ALA A 365 -0.96 37.50 3.88
CA ALA A 365 -0.67 38.93 4.03
C ALA A 365 0.68 39.35 3.39
N LEU A 366 1.66 38.46 3.31
CA LEU A 366 2.98 38.73 2.71
C LEU A 366 2.96 38.77 1.18
N LEU A 367 1.89 38.29 0.53
CA LEU A 367 1.81 38.21 -0.93
C LEU A 367 1.74 39.59 -1.59
N SER A 368 1.16 40.60 -0.92
CA SER A 368 1.13 41.97 -1.44
C SER A 368 2.53 42.57 -1.56
N ASP A 369 3.42 42.26 -0.60
CA ASP A 369 4.78 42.78 -0.58
C ASP A 369 5.61 42.17 -1.71
N VAL A 370 5.44 40.86 -1.96
CA VAL A 370 6.05 40.16 -3.10
C VAL A 370 5.57 40.75 -4.43
N VAL A 371 4.27 41.02 -4.57
CA VAL A 371 3.71 41.66 -5.76
C VAL A 371 4.25 43.09 -5.94
N SER A 372 4.40 43.86 -4.85
CA SER A 372 4.99 45.20 -4.91
C SER A 372 6.43 45.15 -5.40
N ASP A 373 7.27 44.28 -4.83
CA ASP A 373 8.68 44.12 -5.25
C ASP A 373 8.81 43.71 -6.72
N ILE A 374 7.94 42.81 -7.21
CA ILE A 374 7.93 42.42 -8.62
C ILE A 374 7.56 43.62 -9.52
N ASN A 375 6.55 44.41 -9.13
CA ASN A 375 6.14 45.58 -9.90
C ASN A 375 7.22 46.69 -9.88
N GLU A 376 7.87 46.93 -8.75
CA GLU A 376 8.95 47.93 -8.64
C GLU A 376 10.18 47.51 -9.45
N SER A 377 10.59 46.25 -9.31
CA SER A 377 11.80 45.75 -9.94
C SER A 377 11.63 45.24 -11.37
N HIS A 378 10.37 45.16 -11.84
CA HIS A 378 10.00 44.59 -13.14
C HIS A 378 10.59 43.18 -13.35
N GLY A 379 10.70 42.41 -12.27
CA GLY A 379 11.45 41.14 -12.23
C GLY A 379 10.57 39.90 -12.09
N LEU A 380 11.11 38.87 -11.44
CA LEU A 380 10.35 37.68 -11.05
C LEU A 380 10.79 37.20 -9.66
N ARG A 381 9.91 36.40 -9.02
CA ARG A 381 10.17 35.69 -7.76
C ARG A 381 9.68 34.26 -7.84
N VAL A 382 10.45 33.32 -7.33
CA VAL A 382 10.01 31.95 -7.10
C VAL A 382 9.47 31.87 -5.67
N LEU A 383 8.27 31.34 -5.49
CA LEU A 383 7.70 31.15 -4.16
C LEU A 383 8.31 29.92 -3.48
N GLU A 384 8.30 29.90 -2.15
CA GLU A 384 8.57 28.67 -1.40
C GLU A 384 7.60 27.54 -1.83
N GLU A 385 7.97 26.31 -1.51
CA GLU A 385 7.12 25.16 -1.82
C GLU A 385 5.79 25.26 -1.05
N LEU A 386 4.70 25.30 -1.81
CA LEU A 386 3.34 25.43 -1.30
C LEU A 386 2.60 24.10 -1.46
N SER A 387 1.66 23.82 -0.56
CA SER A 387 0.69 22.76 -0.77
C SER A 387 -0.17 23.05 -2.01
N GLU A 388 -0.75 22.03 -2.64
CA GLU A 388 -1.61 22.23 -3.81
C GLU A 388 -2.76 23.20 -3.51
N GLU A 389 -3.36 23.11 -2.31
CA GLU A 389 -4.41 24.02 -1.85
C GLU A 389 -3.91 25.48 -1.77
N ASP A 390 -2.74 25.70 -1.18
CA ASP A 390 -2.15 27.04 -1.05
C ASP A 390 -1.75 27.65 -2.40
N LYS A 391 -1.28 26.81 -3.34
CA LYS A 391 -0.98 27.27 -4.70
C LYS A 391 -2.22 27.88 -5.36
N TYR A 392 -3.38 27.22 -5.25
CA TYR A 392 -4.63 27.74 -5.83
C TYR A 392 -5.04 29.08 -5.22
N GLU A 393 -4.86 29.23 -3.91
CA GLU A 393 -5.20 30.45 -3.20
C GLU A 393 -4.32 31.63 -3.65
N VAL A 394 -3.00 31.39 -3.75
CA VAL A 394 -2.04 32.39 -4.25
C VAL A 394 -2.34 32.74 -5.70
N ILE A 395 -2.61 31.76 -6.57
CA ILE A 395 -2.97 32.00 -7.97
C ILE A 395 -4.19 32.91 -8.08
N ASP A 396 -5.23 32.63 -7.29
CA ASP A 396 -6.48 33.39 -7.31
C ASP A 396 -6.27 34.84 -6.85
N ILE A 397 -5.50 35.05 -5.77
CA ILE A 397 -5.15 36.39 -5.29
C ILE A 397 -4.32 37.14 -6.33
N VAL A 398 -3.26 36.52 -6.87
CA VAL A 398 -2.36 37.16 -7.84
C VAL A 398 -3.05 37.44 -9.18
N SER A 399 -4.04 36.63 -9.58
CA SER A 399 -4.77 36.85 -10.84
C SER A 399 -5.53 38.19 -10.90
N LYS A 400 -5.71 38.87 -9.75
CA LYS A 400 -6.27 40.21 -9.66
C LYS A 400 -5.28 41.31 -10.09
N PHE A 401 -4.00 41.00 -10.23
CA PHE A 401 -2.96 41.92 -10.66
C PHE A 401 -2.63 41.69 -12.15
N PRO A 402 -3.08 42.55 -13.07
CA PRO A 402 -2.97 42.32 -14.50
C PRO A 402 -1.53 42.37 -15.04
N THR A 403 -0.60 42.93 -14.25
CA THR A 403 0.83 43.04 -14.59
C THR A 403 1.65 41.85 -14.12
N ILE A 404 1.04 40.84 -13.47
CA ILE A 404 1.74 39.68 -12.94
C ILE A 404 1.29 38.42 -13.68
N MET A 405 2.26 37.74 -14.28
CA MET A 405 2.11 36.40 -14.81
C MET A 405 2.53 35.36 -13.79
N ILE A 406 1.87 34.20 -13.84
CA ILE A 406 2.14 33.06 -12.97
C ILE A 406 2.52 31.87 -13.84
N ASP A 407 3.69 31.30 -13.56
CA ASP A 407 4.16 30.06 -14.16
C ASP A 407 4.37 28.99 -13.06
N GLU A 408 4.22 27.70 -13.38
CA GLU A 408 4.65 26.61 -12.49
C GLU A 408 5.90 25.94 -13.08
N VAL A 409 6.99 25.94 -12.30
CA VAL A 409 8.29 25.41 -12.72
C VAL A 409 8.87 24.53 -11.61
N ASP A 410 9.18 23.27 -11.94
CA ASP A 410 9.64 22.26 -10.97
C ASP A 410 8.74 22.17 -9.71
N GLY A 411 7.42 22.24 -9.90
CA GLY A 411 6.42 22.12 -8.83
C GLY A 411 6.28 23.36 -7.93
N ARG A 412 6.91 24.49 -8.28
CA ARG A 412 6.81 25.76 -7.54
C ARG A 412 6.18 26.85 -8.40
N LEU A 413 5.47 27.77 -7.75
CA LEU A 413 4.91 28.94 -8.41
C LEU A 413 5.99 30.01 -8.63
N VAL A 414 5.98 30.60 -9.81
CA VAL A 414 6.86 31.67 -10.24
C VAL A 414 6.00 32.86 -10.62
N LEU A 415 6.14 33.95 -9.89
CA LEU A 415 5.45 35.21 -10.16
C LEU A 415 6.39 36.12 -10.95
N ARG A 416 5.92 36.65 -12.08
CA ARG A 416 6.76 37.43 -13.00
C ARG A 416 6.02 38.67 -13.48
N TYR A 417 6.74 39.79 -13.55
CA TYR A 417 6.20 40.99 -14.17
C TYR A 417 6.00 40.80 -15.68
N HIS A 418 4.83 41.20 -16.17
CA HIS A 418 4.48 41.20 -17.57
C HIS A 418 3.88 42.56 -17.97
N ASP A 419 4.62 43.29 -18.81
CA ASP A 419 4.20 44.60 -19.29
C ASP A 419 3.28 44.43 -20.50
N ILE A 420 1.97 44.44 -20.25
CA ILE A 420 0.94 44.37 -21.28
C ILE A 420 0.59 45.72 -21.93
N PHE A 421 1.14 46.84 -21.43
CA PHE A 421 0.67 48.19 -21.78
C PHE A 421 1.64 49.01 -22.64
N SER A 422 2.94 48.70 -22.64
CA SER A 422 3.91 49.43 -23.46
C SER A 422 4.21 48.76 -24.82
N SER A 423 4.75 49.52 -25.77
CA SER A 423 5.07 49.05 -27.13
C SER A 423 6.08 47.90 -27.11
N CYS A 424 5.95 46.96 -28.06
CA CYS A 424 6.89 45.85 -28.19
C CYS A 424 8.23 46.34 -28.78
N PRO A 425 9.35 46.17 -28.07
CA PRO A 425 10.66 46.52 -28.60
C PRO A 425 11.15 45.50 -29.63
N GLU A 426 12.17 45.88 -30.41
CA GLU A 426 12.82 44.95 -31.33
C GLU A 426 13.72 43.95 -30.57
N PHE A 427 13.18 42.75 -30.31
CA PHE A 427 13.82 41.75 -29.45
C PHE A 427 15.20 41.27 -29.92
N TYR A 428 15.44 41.21 -31.23
CA TYR A 428 16.72 40.77 -31.78
C TYR A 428 17.85 41.75 -31.39
N SER A 429 17.62 43.04 -31.61
CA SER A 429 18.55 44.12 -31.28
C SER A 429 18.84 44.17 -29.78
N LEU A 430 17.81 44.04 -28.93
CA LEU A 430 17.97 43.98 -27.47
C LEU A 430 18.79 42.77 -27.00
N LYS A 431 18.53 41.57 -27.55
CA LYS A 431 19.30 40.37 -27.20
C LYS A 431 20.76 40.47 -27.65
N LEU A 432 21.02 41.08 -28.81
CA LEU A 432 22.38 41.31 -29.30
C LEU A 432 23.14 42.27 -28.37
N GLN A 433 22.54 43.42 -28.05
CA GLN A 433 23.11 44.40 -27.13
C GLN A 433 23.36 43.79 -25.74
N GLY A 434 22.39 43.08 -25.17
CA GLY A 434 22.55 42.42 -23.89
C GLY A 434 23.64 41.33 -23.91
N ARG A 435 23.82 40.63 -25.04
CA ARG A 435 24.88 39.63 -25.20
C ARG A 435 26.26 40.29 -25.22
N GLU A 436 26.42 41.39 -25.94
CA GLU A 436 27.66 42.17 -26.00
C GLU A 436 28.01 42.73 -24.61
N ALA A 437 27.03 43.32 -23.91
CA ALA A 437 27.18 43.80 -22.54
C ALA A 437 27.66 42.68 -21.60
N PHE A 438 27.06 41.49 -21.69
CA PHE A 438 27.45 40.35 -20.86
C PHE A 438 28.89 39.88 -21.13
N ILE A 439 29.33 39.90 -22.40
CA ILE A 439 30.72 39.58 -22.78
C ILE A 439 31.69 40.61 -22.21
N ASN A 440 31.30 41.89 -22.26
CA ASN A 440 32.08 43.02 -21.74
C ASN A 440 32.00 43.17 -20.22
N LYS A 441 31.31 42.26 -19.51
CA LYS A 441 31.06 42.28 -18.06
C LYS A 441 30.26 43.50 -17.57
N ASP A 442 29.53 44.15 -18.47
CA ASP A 442 28.54 45.17 -18.12
C ASP A 442 27.22 44.47 -17.76
N TYR A 443 27.11 44.09 -16.49
CA TYR A 443 25.96 43.32 -16.01
C TYR A 443 24.71 44.17 -15.81
N ASP A 444 24.84 45.47 -15.55
CA ASP A 444 23.68 46.35 -15.39
C ASP A 444 22.95 46.50 -16.74
N THR A 445 23.69 46.80 -17.82
CA THR A 445 23.13 46.84 -19.17
C THR A 445 22.61 45.46 -19.63
N THR A 446 23.28 44.38 -19.24
CA THR A 446 22.76 43.01 -19.50
C THR A 446 21.39 42.82 -18.86
N ILE A 447 21.27 43.15 -17.58
CA ILE A 447 20.02 43.01 -16.82
C ILE A 447 18.92 43.83 -17.49
N GLU A 448 19.19 45.11 -17.80
CA GLU A 448 18.22 45.98 -18.45
C GLU A 448 17.69 45.39 -19.77
N CYS A 449 18.59 45.02 -20.70
CA CYS A 449 18.19 44.49 -22.00
C CYS A 449 17.40 43.18 -21.89
N TYR A 450 17.90 42.21 -21.11
CA TYR A 450 17.22 40.92 -20.98
C TYR A 450 15.94 41.02 -20.13
N ASN A 451 15.84 41.97 -19.20
CA ASN A 451 14.63 42.17 -18.43
C ASN A 451 13.52 42.74 -19.31
N MET A 452 13.80 43.71 -20.19
CA MET A 452 12.84 44.18 -21.20
C MET A 452 12.31 43.05 -22.10
N VAL A 453 13.18 42.11 -22.48
CA VAL A 453 12.77 40.93 -23.25
C VAL A 453 11.90 40.01 -22.40
N CYS A 454 12.30 39.76 -21.14
CA CYS A 454 11.59 38.89 -20.20
C CYS A 454 10.17 39.40 -19.94
N THR A 455 10.02 40.69 -19.62
CA THR A 455 8.74 41.30 -19.26
C THR A 455 7.75 41.37 -20.42
N LYS A 456 8.21 41.31 -21.67
CA LYS A 456 7.35 41.41 -22.87
C LYS A 456 6.93 40.08 -23.46
N LEU A 457 7.70 39.01 -23.25
CA LEU A 457 7.36 37.70 -23.81
C LEU A 457 6.43 36.94 -22.87
N MET A 458 5.41 36.30 -23.44
CA MET A 458 4.58 35.32 -22.73
C MET A 458 5.41 34.14 -22.25
N ASN A 459 6.34 33.66 -23.09
CA ASN A 459 7.23 32.55 -22.76
C ASN A 459 8.68 32.89 -23.12
N PRO A 460 9.42 33.58 -22.22
CA PRO A 460 10.84 33.83 -22.44
C PRO A 460 11.63 32.52 -22.59
N SER A 461 12.62 32.52 -23.49
CA SER A 461 13.48 31.36 -23.71
C SER A 461 14.39 31.11 -22.50
N LEU A 462 14.80 29.86 -22.28
CA LEU A 462 15.73 29.49 -21.20
C LEU A 462 17.03 30.32 -21.19
N ASP A 463 17.51 30.79 -22.35
CA ASP A 463 18.70 31.64 -22.44
C ASP A 463 18.50 33.01 -21.79
N VAL A 464 17.29 33.58 -21.86
CA VAL A 464 16.96 34.86 -21.22
C VAL A 464 17.05 34.73 -19.71
N TYR A 465 16.41 33.70 -19.13
CA TYR A 465 16.48 33.43 -17.69
C TYR A 465 17.93 33.13 -17.25
N TYR A 466 18.66 32.33 -18.02
CA TYR A 466 20.06 32.01 -17.73
C TYR A 466 20.95 33.28 -17.72
N LYS A 467 20.78 34.16 -18.71
CA LYS A 467 21.56 35.39 -18.82
C LYS A 467 21.26 36.36 -17.68
N LEU A 468 19.99 36.53 -17.33
CA LEU A 468 19.58 37.32 -16.16
C LEU A 468 20.16 36.75 -14.87
N GLY A 469 19.99 35.46 -14.62
CA GLY A 469 20.50 34.80 -13.41
C GLY A 469 22.03 34.89 -13.28
N MET A 470 22.76 34.71 -14.39
CA MET A 470 24.22 34.86 -14.40
C MET A 470 24.67 36.31 -14.27
N ALA A 471 23.92 37.29 -14.80
CA ALA A 471 24.24 38.70 -14.66
C ALA A 471 24.08 39.14 -13.20
N TYR A 472 22.96 38.80 -12.54
CA TYR A 472 22.77 39.05 -11.10
C TYR A 472 23.84 38.36 -10.24
N LEU A 473 24.14 37.07 -10.52
CA LEU A 473 25.17 36.33 -9.78
C LEU A 473 26.57 36.97 -9.86
N ARG A 474 26.92 37.51 -11.04
CA ARG A 474 28.25 38.10 -11.29
C ARG A 474 28.32 39.58 -10.95
N ARG A 475 27.18 40.25 -10.86
CA ARG A 475 27.09 41.65 -10.43
C ARG A 475 27.43 41.79 -8.94
N ASP A 476 27.00 40.84 -8.11
CA ASP A 476 27.43 40.68 -6.70
C ASP A 476 27.38 42.00 -5.90
N LYS A 477 26.28 42.77 -6.03
CA LYS A 477 26.14 44.05 -5.32
C LYS A 477 25.40 43.92 -3.99
N SER A 478 24.53 42.92 -3.83
CA SER A 478 23.64 42.81 -2.67
C SER A 478 23.17 41.37 -2.41
N GLU A 479 22.59 41.14 -1.24
CA GLU A 479 21.89 39.88 -0.94
C GLU A 479 20.71 39.66 -1.92
N ASP A 480 20.00 40.72 -2.31
CA ASP A 480 18.90 40.65 -3.28
C ASP A 480 19.38 40.22 -4.68
N ASP A 481 20.59 40.62 -5.10
CA ASP A 481 21.19 40.12 -6.33
C ASP A 481 21.34 38.58 -6.30
N TYR A 482 21.74 38.03 -5.15
CA TYR A 482 21.83 36.58 -5.01
C TYR A 482 20.47 35.89 -5.00
N LYS A 483 19.43 36.49 -4.38
CA LYS A 483 18.06 35.95 -4.41
C LYS A 483 17.52 35.94 -5.85
N ARG A 484 17.64 37.05 -6.57
CA ARG A 484 17.28 37.16 -7.99
C ARG A 484 18.05 36.17 -8.84
N ALA A 485 19.35 36.03 -8.60
CA ALA A 485 20.16 35.04 -9.31
C ALA A 485 19.61 33.62 -9.12
N ILE A 486 19.27 33.23 -7.89
CA ILE A 486 18.67 31.93 -7.59
C ILE A 486 17.34 31.77 -8.32
N ASP A 487 16.44 32.74 -8.25
CA ASP A 487 15.14 32.70 -8.91
C ASP A 487 15.26 32.47 -10.43
N TYR A 488 16.05 33.31 -11.10
CA TYR A 488 16.26 33.23 -12.55
C TYR A 488 16.96 31.92 -12.97
N LEU A 489 17.96 31.47 -12.21
CA LEU A 489 18.66 30.22 -12.49
C LEU A 489 17.77 29.00 -12.22
N TRP A 490 16.88 29.05 -11.22
CA TRP A 490 15.92 27.99 -10.95
C TRP A 490 14.96 27.80 -12.12
N VAL A 491 14.40 28.90 -12.65
CA VAL A 491 13.52 28.86 -13.83
C VAL A 491 14.25 28.33 -15.06
N ALA A 492 15.51 28.74 -15.26
CA ALA A 492 16.33 28.21 -16.36
C ALA A 492 16.58 26.71 -16.20
N ARG A 493 16.78 26.20 -14.98
CA ARG A 493 16.95 24.77 -14.69
C ARG A 493 15.69 23.98 -15.02
N GLY A 494 14.53 24.41 -14.53
CA GLY A 494 13.26 23.73 -14.81
C GLY A 494 12.87 23.75 -16.29
N LYS A 495 13.41 24.69 -17.08
CA LYS A 495 13.31 24.71 -18.56
C LYS A 495 14.38 23.86 -19.27
N GLY A 496 15.16 23.06 -18.54
CA GLY A 496 16.11 22.08 -19.08
C GLY A 496 17.58 22.52 -19.14
N LYS A 497 17.97 23.64 -18.51
CA LYS A 497 19.38 24.05 -18.44
C LYS A 497 20.09 23.29 -17.31
N ILE A 498 21.25 22.69 -17.58
CA ILE A 498 22.09 22.06 -16.56
C ILE A 498 22.98 23.14 -15.90
N ILE A 499 22.63 23.59 -14.69
CA ILE A 499 23.25 24.75 -13.99
C ILE A 499 23.26 24.62 -12.46
N ASP A 500 23.17 23.41 -11.90
CA ASP A 500 23.14 23.19 -10.44
C ASP A 500 24.39 23.76 -9.74
N ASP A 501 25.55 23.75 -10.41
CA ASP A 501 26.78 24.34 -9.90
C ASP A 501 26.63 25.86 -9.67
N LYS A 502 25.89 26.57 -10.54
CA LYS A 502 25.66 28.02 -10.42
C LYS A 502 24.66 28.37 -9.34
N ILE A 503 23.59 27.59 -9.22
CA ILE A 503 22.60 27.77 -8.13
C ILE A 503 23.30 27.54 -6.78
N ASN A 504 24.11 26.49 -6.66
CA ASN A 504 24.88 26.21 -5.45
C ASN A 504 25.91 27.31 -5.11
N MET A 505 26.45 28.02 -6.11
CA MET A 505 27.31 29.19 -5.86
C MET A 505 26.55 30.34 -5.19
N ALA A 506 25.32 30.61 -5.65
CA ALA A 506 24.47 31.66 -5.07
C ALA A 506 23.96 31.28 -3.66
N LEU A 507 23.57 30.03 -3.45
CA LEU A 507 23.10 29.52 -2.14
C LEU A 507 24.18 29.54 -1.05
N LYS A 508 25.47 29.55 -1.42
CA LYS A 508 26.56 29.76 -0.45
C LYS A 508 26.63 31.20 0.08
N LYS A 509 25.96 32.14 -0.59
CA LYS A 509 26.00 33.58 -0.30
C LYS A 509 24.73 34.06 0.40
N VAL A 510 23.61 33.39 0.17
CA VAL A 510 22.32 33.69 0.81
C VAL A 510 21.57 32.40 1.12
N ASN A 511 20.93 32.34 2.29
CA ASN A 511 20.00 31.27 2.62
C ASN A 511 18.61 31.62 2.05
N TYR A 512 18.32 31.11 0.85
CA TYR A 512 17.10 31.44 0.13
C TYR A 512 16.47 30.21 -0.52
N THR A 513 15.20 29.96 -0.19
CA THR A 513 14.40 28.82 -0.65
C THR A 513 13.22 29.23 -1.52
N GLY A 514 13.09 30.52 -1.83
CA GLY A 514 11.93 31.16 -2.45
C GLY A 514 11.29 32.19 -1.51
N GLU A 515 10.36 32.98 -2.03
CA GLU A 515 9.61 33.96 -1.25
C GLU A 515 8.53 33.31 -0.37
N LYS A 516 8.47 33.78 0.88
CA LYS A 516 7.46 33.37 1.85
C LYS A 516 6.19 34.19 1.65
N VAL A 517 5.10 33.51 1.31
CA VAL A 517 3.80 34.16 1.09
C VAL A 517 2.75 33.78 2.13
N ILE A 518 3.01 32.79 2.98
CA ILE A 518 2.12 32.38 4.07
C ILE A 518 2.60 32.98 5.39
N GLN A 519 1.74 33.71 6.08
CA GLN A 519 1.97 34.17 7.44
C GLN A 519 1.45 33.13 8.44
N TYR A 520 2.36 32.41 9.10
CA TYR A 520 2.00 31.53 10.20
C TYR A 520 1.81 32.36 11.48
N THR A 521 0.56 32.71 11.80
CA THR A 521 0.25 33.15 13.17
C THR A 521 0.43 31.95 14.10
N LYS A 522 1.38 32.04 15.03
CA LYS A 522 1.43 31.12 16.17
C LYS A 522 0.12 31.27 16.93
N LYS A 523 -0.70 30.22 16.94
CA LYS A 523 -1.75 30.07 17.95
C LYS A 523 -1.14 29.77 19.31
#